data_AF-A0A355WKD7-F1
#
_entry.id   AF-A0A355WKD7-F1
#
_cell.length_a   1.000
_cell.length_b   1.000
_cell.length_c   1.000
_cell.angle_alpha   90.00
_cell.angle_beta   90.00
_cell.angle_gamma   90.00
#
_symmetry.space_group_name_H-M   'P 1'
#
loop_
_entity.id
_entity.type
_entity.pdbx_description
1 polymer ?
#
loop_
_entity_poly.entity_id
_entity_poly.type
_entity_poly.pdbx_seq_one_letter_code
_entity_poly.pdbx_strand_id
1 'polypeptide(L)' 'MMVETIETLVVGAGQAGIAASAHLTRHGIPHLVLEKDRIAESWRTRRWDSLVANGPAWHDCFPGMQFP' A
#
# COMPACT_ATOMS: atom_id res chain seq x y z
N MET A 1 -24.22 13.54 -11.26
CA MET A 1 -23.19 12.78 -10.51
C MET A 1 -22.59 11.80 -11.49
N MET A 2 -21.27 11.83 -11.72
CA MET A 2 -20.64 10.84 -12.62
C MET A 2 -20.31 9.59 -11.81
N VAL A 3 -20.71 8.43 -12.32
CA VAL A 3 -20.40 7.13 -11.76
C VAL A 3 -19.23 6.57 -12.55
N GLU A 4 -18.11 6.33 -11.88
CA GLU A 4 -16.97 5.64 -12.46
C GLU A 4 -17.17 4.12 -12.30
N THR A 5 -16.90 3.35 -13.36
CA THR A 5 -16.98 1.89 -13.35
C THR A 5 -15.56 1.34 -13.52
N ILE A 6 -15.14 0.49 -12.58
CA ILE A 6 -13.84 -0.18 -12.59
C ILE A 6 -14.05 -1.67 -12.28
N GLU A 7 -13.26 -2.54 -12.89
CA GLU A 7 -13.37 -3.99 -12.65
C GLU A 7 -12.74 -4.41 -11.32
N THR A 8 -11.70 -3.69 -10.88
CA THR A 8 -10.95 -4.02 -9.67
C THR A 8 -10.85 -2.83 -8.73
N LEU A 9 -11.29 -3.03 -7.50
CA LEU A 9 -11.18 -2.06 -6.40
C LEU A 9 -10.34 -2.66 -5.27
N VAL A 10 -9.22 -2.00 -4.95
CA VAL A 10 -8.40 -2.33 -3.78
C VAL A 10 -8.85 -1.46 -2.62
N VAL A 11 -9.33 -2.09 -1.55
CA VAL A 11 -9.76 -1.38 -0.34
C VAL A 11 -8.63 -1.38 0.68
N GLY A 12 -8.13 -0.19 0.98
CA GLY A 12 -6.99 0.08 1.84
C GLY A 12 -5.70 0.35 1.06
N ALA A 13 -4.98 1.41 1.40
CA ALA A 13 -3.64 1.75 0.93
C ALA A 13 -2.59 1.60 2.05
N GLY A 14 -2.73 0.56 2.88
CA GLY A 14 -1.64 0.02 3.69
C GLY A 14 -0.65 -0.78 2.84
N GLN A 15 0.32 -1.45 3.49
CA GLN A 15 1.38 -2.19 2.78
C GLN A 15 0.85 -3.25 1.80
N ALA A 16 -0.21 -3.98 2.18
CA ALA A 16 -0.81 -5.01 1.34
C ALA A 16 -1.52 -4.42 0.10
N GLY A 17 -2.26 -3.31 0.27
CA GLY A 17 -2.95 -2.65 -0.82
C GLY A 17 -1.99 -2.01 -1.83
N ILE A 18 -0.90 -1.41 -1.34
CA ILE A 18 0.16 -0.88 -2.20
C ILE A 18 0.86 -2.01 -2.96
N ALA A 19 1.17 -3.13 -2.31
CA ALA A 19 1.75 -4.30 -2.98
C ALA A 19 0.82 -4.85 -4.09
N ALA A 20 -0.48 -4.97 -3.78
CA ALA A 20 -1.47 -5.43 -4.74
C ALA A 20 -1.57 -4.47 -5.93
N SER A 21 -1.65 -3.16 -5.67
CA SER A 21 -1.68 -2.13 -6.72
C SER A 21 -0.44 -2.17 -7.62
N ALA A 22 0.75 -2.31 -7.04
CA ALA A 22 1.99 -2.43 -7.80
C ALA A 22 1.98 -3.70 -8.70
N HIS A 23 1.45 -4.82 -8.20
CA HIS A 23 1.34 -6.05 -8.96
C HIS A 23 0.31 -5.93 -10.10
N LEU A 24 -0.88 -5.39 -9.83
CA LEU A 24 -1.92 -5.14 -10.84
C LEU A 24 -1.42 -4.19 -11.94
N THR A 25 -0.70 -3.13 -11.55
CA THR A 25 -0.06 -2.19 -12.48
C THR A 25 0.93 -2.91 -13.40
N ARG A 26 1.78 -3.79 -12.87
CA ARG A 26 2.74 -4.58 -13.67
C ARG A 26 2.06 -5.51 -14.67
N HIS A 27 0.85 -5.97 -14.39
CA HIS A 27 0.06 -6.81 -15.28
C HIS A 27 -0.89 -6.04 -16.21
N GLY A 28 -0.86 -4.70 -16.18
CA GLY A 28 -1.71 -3.87 -17.02
C GLY A 28 -3.20 -3.93 -16.66
N ILE A 29 -3.53 -4.30 -15.42
CA ILE A 29 -4.92 -4.41 -14.96
C ILE A 29 -5.37 -3.07 -14.37
N PRO A 30 -6.38 -2.40 -14.96
CA PRO A 30 -6.94 -1.17 -14.42
C PRO A 30 -7.56 -1.43 -13.04
N HIS A 31 -7.22 -0.59 -12.07
CA HIS A 31 -7.76 -0.68 -10.72
C HIS A 31 -7.76 0.68 -10.04
N LEU A 32 -8.61 0.81 -9.03
CA LEU A 32 -8.61 1.94 -8.10
C LEU A 32 -8.20 1.47 -6.71
N VAL A 33 -7.51 2.32 -5.97
CA VAL A 33 -7.17 2.08 -4.57
C VAL A 33 -7.88 3.14 -3.73
N LEU A 34 -8.68 2.70 -2.75
CA LEU A 34 -9.35 3.60 -1.83
C LEU A 34 -8.81 3.40 -0.42
N GLU A 35 -8.31 4.46 0.18
CA GLU A 35 -7.89 4.50 1.58
C GLU A 35 -8.80 5.45 2.34
N LYS A 36 -9.09 5.11 3.59
CA LYS A 36 -9.92 5.93 4.47
C LYS A 36 -9.23 7.26 4.79
N ASP A 37 -7.92 7.23 4.98
CA ASP A 37 -7.10 8.38 5.36
C ASP A 37 -5.97 8.61 4.34
N ARG A 38 -4.71 8.71 4.79
CA ARG A 38 -3.55 8.81 3.90
C ARG A 38 -2.95 7.42 3.63
N ILE A 39 -2.20 7.31 2.54
CA ILE A 39 -1.39 6.13 2.22
C ILE A 39 -0.53 5.76 3.43
N ALA A 40 -0.62 4.50 3.85
CA ALA A 40 0.06 3.94 5.01
C ALA A 40 -0.20 4.68 6.35
N GLU A 41 -1.39 5.26 6.58
CA GLU A 41 -1.69 6.07 7.77
C GLU A 41 -1.36 5.37 9.10
N SER A 42 -1.60 4.06 9.20
CA SER A 42 -1.28 3.30 10.42
C SER A 42 0.20 3.37 10.80
N TRP A 43 1.10 3.37 9.81
CA TRP A 43 2.55 3.52 10.02
C TRP A 43 2.96 4.97 10.29
N ARG A 44 2.17 5.94 9.82
CA ARG A 44 2.45 7.37 9.98
C ARG A 44 2.13 7.87 11.38
N THR A 45 0.96 7.53 11.91
CA THR A 45 0.42 8.17 13.13
C THR A 45 -0.21 7.22 14.13
N ARG A 46 -0.55 5.98 13.75
CA ARG A 46 -1.25 5.01 14.63
C ARG A 46 -0.32 3.99 15.26
N ARG A 47 0.98 4.16 15.09
CA ARG A 47 2.02 3.39 15.77
C ARG A 47 2.46 4.09 17.05
N TRP A 48 3.01 3.32 17.98
CA TRP A 48 3.74 3.85 19.12
C TRP A 48 5.01 4.57 18.66
N ASP A 49 5.46 5.57 19.42
CA ASP A 49 6.71 6.28 19.14
C ASP A 49 7.94 5.38 19.28
N SER A 50 7.87 4.38 20.16
CA SER A 50 8.92 3.39 20.38
C SER A 50 8.86 2.19 19.43
N LEU A 51 7.92 2.15 18.48
CA LEU A 51 7.80 1.03 17.55
C LEU A 51 9.02 1.00 16.61
N VAL A 52 9.66 -0.16 16.54
CA VAL A 52 10.70 -0.50 15.56
C VAL A 52 10.34 -1.83 14.89
N ALA A 53 10.83 -2.04 13.67
CA ALA A 53 10.71 -3.35 13.02
C ALA A 53 11.46 -4.42 13.85
N ASN A 54 10.87 -5.61 13.94
CA ASN A 54 11.43 -6.74 14.68
C ASN A 54 12.45 -7.56 13.87
N GLY A 55 12.70 -7.17 12.61
CA GLY A 55 13.61 -7.83 11.70
C GLY A 55 14.53 -6.83 10.98
N PRO A 56 15.48 -7.32 10.19
CA PRO A 56 16.35 -6.46 9.42
C PRO A 56 15.58 -5.76 8.31
N ALA A 57 15.81 -4.46 8.14
CA ALA A 57 15.08 -3.62 7.18
C ALA A 57 15.10 -4.16 5.75
N TRP A 58 16.21 -4.79 5.31
CA TRP A 58 16.33 -5.34 3.95
C TRP A 58 15.29 -6.42 3.61
N HIS A 59 14.64 -7.04 4.61
CA HIS A 59 13.60 -8.04 4.38
C HIS A 59 12.20 -7.43 4.26
N ASP A 60 11.99 -6.21 4.78
CA ASP A 60 10.69 -5.53 4.86
C ASP A 60 10.36 -4.69 3.61
N CYS A 61 11.24 -4.68 2.61
CA CYS A 61 11.11 -3.82 1.44
C CYS A 61 10.17 -4.43 0.38
N PHE A 62 9.52 -3.58 -0.41
CA PHE A 62 8.80 -4.05 -1.59
C PHE A 62 9.75 -4.66 -2.63
N PRO A 63 9.30 -5.63 -3.44
CA PRO A 63 10.13 -6.21 -4.50
C PRO A 63 10.71 -5.14 -5.43
N GLY A 64 12.04 -5.11 -5.56
CA GLY A 64 12.74 -4.14 -6.41
C GLY A 64 12.94 -2.75 -5.78
N MET A 65 12.56 -2.56 -4.51
CA MET A 65 12.84 -1.35 -3.74
C MET A 65 13.79 -1.70 -2.60
N GLN A 66 14.71 -0.80 -2.26
CA GLN A 66 15.60 -0.94 -1.11
C GLN A 66 15.33 0.21 -0.14
N PHE A 67 15.46 -0.05 1.15
CA PHE A 67 15.51 1.03 2.13
C PHE A 67 16.84 1.80 2.01
N PRO A 68 16.85 3.12 2.29
CA PRO A 68 18.06 3.94 2.26
C PRO A 68 19.15 3.51 3.24
#